data_AF-A0A352SDQ9-F1
#
_entry.id   AF-A0A352SDQ9-F1
#
_cell.length_a   1.000
_cell.length_b   1.000
_cell.length_c   1.000
_cell.angle_alpha   90.00
_cell.angle_beta   90.00
_cell.angle_gamma   90.00
#
_symmetry.space_group_name_H-M   'P 1'
#
loop_
_entity.id
_entity.type
_entity.pdbx_description
1 polymer ?
#
loop_
_entity_poly.entity_id
_entity_poly.type
_entity_poly.pdbx_seq_one_letter_code
_entity_poly.pdbx_strand_id
1 'polypeptide(L)'
;AGKVVMIRQEVVLGAPSRQATELALGVVFRLCRALLGAHWHPLSVNFTHAAPPDLQVHRRLFGCPLEFGSEFSGIVCLAADLDAPNPTGDPAMARHAQRLVDTLPRVNEASIGREVRNAVYLMLPMGRASCEAVAQGLGLSLRTMQRQLDEAGESFTDILSEVRRDLAQRYVS
;
A
#
# COMPACT_ATOMS: atom_id res chain seq x y z
N ALA A 1 -25.20 7.24 2.48
CA ALA A 1 -23.90 7.06 3.16
C ALA A 1 -22.85 6.81 2.09
N GLY A 2 -21.79 7.62 2.03
CA GLY A 2 -20.75 7.47 1.01
C GLY A 2 -19.96 6.18 1.21
N LYS A 3 -19.55 5.52 0.13
CA LYS A 3 -18.69 4.33 0.18
C LYS A 3 -17.33 4.74 0.74
N VAL A 4 -16.89 4.11 1.82
CA VAL A 4 -15.59 4.38 2.46
C VAL A 4 -14.53 3.47 1.85
N VAL A 5 -13.32 4.00 1.68
CA VAL A 5 -12.15 3.25 1.23
C VAL A 5 -10.98 3.45 2.18
N MET A 6 -10.08 2.48 2.18
CA MET A 6 -8.90 2.45 3.03
C MET A 6 -7.65 2.40 2.15
N ILE A 7 -6.77 3.38 2.34
CA ILE A 7 -5.42 3.38 1.81
C ILE A 7 -4.53 2.75 2.88
N ARG A 8 -4.37 1.43 2.81
CA ARG A 8 -3.53 0.68 3.74
C ARG A 8 -2.06 0.87 3.40
N GLN A 9 -1.24 1.07 4.42
CA GLN A 9 0.21 1.22 4.28
C GLN A 9 0.90 0.11 5.08
N GLU A 10 1.76 -0.65 4.40
CA GLU A 10 2.68 -1.59 5.05
C GLU A 10 4.13 -1.21 4.74
N VAL A 11 4.89 -0.87 5.79
CA VAL A 11 6.34 -0.67 5.67
C VAL A 11 7.03 -2.00 5.90
N VAL A 12 7.68 -2.53 4.87
CA VAL A 12 8.53 -3.73 4.97
C VAL A 12 9.96 -3.29 5.25
N LEU A 13 10.35 -3.31 6.53
CA LEU A 13 11.73 -3.10 6.99
C LEU A 13 12.21 -4.34 7.75
N GLY A 14 13.53 -4.46 7.95
CA GLY A 14 14.14 -5.57 8.69
C GLY A 14 13.74 -5.65 10.17
N ALA A 15 13.15 -4.60 10.73
CA ALA A 15 12.54 -4.59 12.07
C ALA A 15 11.30 -3.68 12.09
N PRO A 16 10.30 -3.96 12.95
CA PRO A 16 9.17 -3.06 13.15
C PRO A 16 9.67 -1.69 13.62
N SER A 17 9.24 -0.62 12.96
CA SER A 17 9.62 0.75 13.35
C SER A 17 8.41 1.67 13.31
N ARG A 18 8.00 2.14 14.48
CA ARG A 18 6.94 3.15 14.63
C ARG A 18 7.22 4.37 13.76
N GLN A 19 8.42 4.92 13.87
CA GLN A 19 8.80 6.15 13.17
C GLN A 19 8.79 5.96 11.65
N ALA A 20 9.16 4.78 11.15
CA ALA A 20 9.10 4.49 9.72
C ALA A 20 7.65 4.43 9.22
N THR A 21 6.75 3.77 9.96
CA THR A 21 5.32 3.72 9.63
C THR A 21 4.68 5.11 9.67
N GLU A 22 4.98 5.90 10.72
CA GLU A 22 4.49 7.28 10.84
C GLU A 22 5.00 8.17 9.70
N LEU A 23 6.28 8.03 9.33
CA LEU A 23 6.87 8.75 8.19
C LEU A 23 6.19 8.36 6.88
N ALA A 24 6.03 7.06 6.62
CA ALA A 24 5.39 6.55 5.41
C ALA A 24 3.95 7.07 5.29
N LEU A 25 3.17 7.03 6.36
CA LEU A 25 1.82 7.59 6.38
C LEU A 25 1.81 9.11 6.19
N GLY A 26 2.77 9.83 6.79
CA GLY A 26 2.93 11.26 6.58
C GLY A 26 3.22 11.62 5.12
N VAL A 27 4.04 10.83 4.43
CA VAL A 27 4.34 10.99 3.00
C VAL A 27 3.10 10.70 2.16
N VAL A 28 2.41 9.58 2.39
CA VAL A 28 1.18 9.22 1.67
C VAL A 28 0.11 10.30 1.85
N PHE A 29 -0.08 10.80 3.08
CA PHE A 29 -1.04 11.87 3.36
C PHE A 29 -0.72 13.16 2.59
N ARG A 30 0.55 13.58 2.55
CA ARG A 30 0.98 14.76 1.78
C ARG A 30 0.77 14.56 0.28
N LEU A 31 1.03 13.35 -0.23
CA LEU A 31 0.78 13.02 -1.62
C LEU A 31 -0.72 13.10 -1.95
N CYS A 32 -1.59 12.52 -1.10
CA CYS A 32 -3.03 12.64 -1.26
C CYS A 32 -3.48 14.10 -1.25
N ARG A 33 -3.02 14.94 -0.32
CA ARG A 33 -3.35 16.38 -0.33
C ARG A 33 -2.87 17.12 -1.59
N ALA A 34 -1.72 16.72 -2.14
CA ALA A 34 -1.22 17.33 -3.37
C ALA A 34 -2.08 16.94 -4.60
N LEU A 35 -2.52 15.68 -4.66
CA LEU A 35 -3.29 15.14 -5.80
C LEU A 35 -4.79 15.43 -5.73
N LEU A 36 -5.37 15.37 -4.53
CA LEU A 36 -6.81 15.53 -4.28
C LEU A 36 -7.19 16.97 -3.90
N GLY A 37 -6.19 17.83 -3.72
CA GLY A 37 -6.35 19.25 -3.42
C GLY A 37 -6.22 19.59 -1.93
N ALA A 38 -5.99 20.88 -1.67
CA ALA A 38 -5.65 21.38 -0.34
C ALA A 38 -6.76 21.21 0.70
N HIS A 39 -8.02 21.10 0.26
CA HIS A 39 -9.23 20.93 1.06
C HIS A 39 -9.58 19.47 1.33
N TRP A 40 -8.84 18.52 0.77
CA TRP A 40 -9.08 17.12 1.07
C TRP A 40 -8.71 16.82 2.52
N HIS A 41 -9.64 16.20 3.24
CA HIS A 41 -9.48 15.77 4.62
C HIS A 41 -9.95 14.32 4.75
N PRO A 42 -9.09 13.39 5.18
CA PRO A 42 -9.49 12.02 5.42
C PRO A 42 -10.43 11.94 6.63
N LEU A 43 -11.22 10.87 6.67
CA LEU A 43 -12.09 10.55 7.80
C LEU A 43 -11.28 10.16 9.04
N SER A 44 -10.18 9.43 8.86
CA SER A 44 -9.24 9.10 9.93
C SER A 44 -7.88 8.64 9.41
N VAL A 45 -6.85 8.75 10.25
CA VAL A 45 -5.55 8.09 10.08
C VAL A 45 -5.38 7.10 11.21
N ASN A 46 -5.02 5.87 10.86
CA ASN A 46 -5.02 4.72 11.75
C ASN A 46 -3.59 4.20 11.87
N PHE A 47 -3.20 3.78 13.07
CA PHE A 47 -1.89 3.25 13.39
C PHE A 47 -2.04 1.95 14.18
N THR A 48 -1.26 0.93 13.84
CA THR A 48 -1.25 -0.34 14.59
C THR A 48 -0.61 -0.23 15.97
N HIS A 49 0.32 0.71 16.14
CA HIS A 49 1.00 0.91 17.41
C HIS A 49 0.15 1.75 18.38
N ALA A 50 0.48 1.66 19.67
CA ALA A 50 -0.10 2.50 20.70
C ALA A 50 0.24 3.98 20.51
N ALA A 51 -0.61 4.87 21.02
CA ALA A 51 -0.40 6.31 20.95
C ALA A 51 0.90 6.71 21.66
N PRO A 52 1.78 7.51 21.01
CA PRO A 52 2.93 8.07 21.70
C PRO A 52 2.48 9.12 22.74
N PRO A 53 3.33 9.44 23.74
CA PRO A 53 2.99 10.41 24.79
C PRO A 53 2.67 11.82 24.27
N ASP A 54 3.26 12.21 23.14
CA ASP A 54 3.02 13.48 22.48
C ASP A 54 2.45 13.27 21.07
N LEU A 55 1.30 13.91 20.81
CA LEU A 55 0.55 13.86 19.56
C LEU A 55 0.56 15.19 18.80
N GLN A 56 1.30 16.20 19.25
CA GLN A 56 1.30 17.54 18.64
C GLN A 56 1.68 17.48 17.15
N VAL A 57 2.70 16.69 16.80
CA VAL A 57 3.15 16.54 15.42
C VAL A 57 2.08 15.86 14.56
N HIS A 58 1.48 14.76 15.04
CA HIS A 58 0.43 14.03 14.32
C HIS A 58 -0.78 14.92 14.07
N ARG A 59 -1.26 15.63 15.10
CA ARG A 59 -2.40 16.54 14.99
C ARG A 59 -2.13 17.68 14.02
N ARG A 60 -0.94 18.28 14.07
CA ARG A 60 -0.53 19.35 13.16
C ARG A 60 -0.41 18.87 11.71
N LEU A 61 0.07 17.65 11.50
CA LEU A 61 0.28 17.10 10.15
C LEU A 61 -1.04 16.66 9.52
N PHE A 62 -1.79 15.79 10.19
CA PHE A 62 -2.96 15.11 9.61
C PHE A 62 -4.24 15.94 9.72
N GLY A 63 -4.42 16.70 10.80
CA GLY A 63 -5.60 17.56 10.98
C GLY A 63 -6.94 16.81 10.94
N CYS A 64 -6.96 15.53 11.28
CA CYS A 64 -8.14 14.65 11.28
C CYS A 64 -8.13 13.74 12.54
N PRO A 65 -9.20 12.97 12.79
CA PRO A 65 -9.20 11.93 13.80
C PRO A 65 -8.02 10.96 13.63
N LEU A 66 -7.37 10.62 14.75
CA LEU A 66 -6.24 9.69 14.80
C LEU A 66 -6.65 8.49 15.65
N GLU A 67 -6.57 7.30 15.06
CA GLU A 67 -6.85 6.03 15.72
C GLU A 67 -5.53 5.28 15.95
N PHE A 68 -5.29 4.83 17.17
CA PHE A 68 -4.10 4.09 17.58
C PHE A 68 -4.49 2.72 18.13
N GLY A 69 -3.61 1.74 18.01
CA GLY A 69 -3.92 0.34 18.35
C GLY A 69 -4.94 -0.29 17.39
N SER A 70 -5.05 0.23 16.17
CA SER A 70 -5.95 -0.29 15.14
C SER A 70 -5.41 -1.59 14.52
N GLU A 71 -6.24 -2.35 13.81
CA GLU A 71 -5.81 -3.58 13.11
C GLU A 71 -4.91 -3.31 11.89
N PHE A 72 -4.76 -2.04 11.50
CA PHE A 72 -3.99 -1.63 10.33
C PHE A 72 -3.41 -0.22 10.49
N SER A 73 -2.35 0.04 9.72
CA SER A 73 -1.82 1.39 9.53
C SER A 73 -2.29 1.91 8.17
N GLY A 74 -2.92 3.08 8.12
CA GLY A 74 -3.57 3.54 6.90
C GLY A 74 -4.38 4.82 7.03
N ILE A 75 -4.91 5.28 5.89
CA ILE A 75 -5.78 6.45 5.80
C ILE A 75 -7.17 5.99 5.35
N VAL A 76 -8.21 6.45 6.04
CA VAL A 76 -9.61 6.18 5.70
C VAL A 76 -10.21 7.45 5.08
N CYS A 77 -10.80 7.32 3.89
CA CYS A 77 -11.40 8.44 3.17
C CYS A 77 -12.64 8.00 2.36
N LEU A 78 -13.33 8.94 1.72
CA LEU A 78 -14.47 8.61 0.86
C LEU A 78 -13.95 8.11 -0.48
N ALA A 79 -14.59 7.07 -1.04
CA ALA A 79 -14.27 6.58 -2.38
C ALA A 79 -14.32 7.69 -3.42
N ALA A 80 -15.33 8.57 -3.30
CA ALA A 80 -15.53 9.72 -4.17
C ALA A 80 -14.34 10.70 -4.17
N ASP A 81 -13.55 10.75 -3.10
CA ASP A 81 -12.35 11.60 -3.06
C ASP A 81 -11.29 11.07 -4.04
N LEU A 82 -11.16 9.74 -4.18
CA LEU A 82 -10.18 9.12 -5.08
C LEU A 82 -10.62 9.11 -6.54
N ASP A 83 -11.93 9.18 -6.78
CA ASP A 83 -12.52 9.31 -8.12
C ASP A 83 -12.52 10.76 -8.62
N ALA A 84 -12.20 11.72 -7.74
CA ALA A 84 -12.19 13.13 -8.10
C ALA A 84 -11.06 13.45 -9.10
N PRO A 85 -11.31 14.31 -10.10
CA PRO A 85 -10.26 14.75 -11.02
C PRO A 85 -9.14 15.45 -10.26
N ASN A 86 -7.88 15.06 -10.53
CA ASN A 86 -6.72 15.77 -10.00
C ASN A 86 -6.72 17.22 -10.53
N PRO A 87 -6.83 18.24 -9.66
CA PRO A 87 -6.88 19.65 -10.09
C PRO A 87 -5.63 20.12 -10.84
N THR A 88 -4.50 19.45 -10.62
CA THR A 88 -3.20 19.74 -11.26
C THR A 88 -2.88 18.79 -12.42
N GLY A 89 -3.83 17.93 -12.80
CA GLY A 89 -3.64 16.95 -13.85
C GLY A 89 -3.51 17.59 -15.23
N ASP A 90 -2.40 17.31 -15.92
CA ASP A 90 -2.22 17.61 -17.34
C ASP A 90 -2.32 16.30 -18.14
N PRO A 91 -3.38 16.09 -18.94
CA PRO A 91 -3.55 14.87 -19.74
C PRO A 91 -2.43 14.65 -20.76
N ALA A 92 -1.82 15.71 -21.30
CA ALA A 92 -0.72 15.60 -22.24
C ALA A 92 0.57 15.15 -21.53
N MET A 93 0.85 15.72 -20.37
CA MET A 93 1.96 15.30 -19.50
C MET A 93 1.77 13.86 -19.04
N ALA A 94 0.56 13.47 -18.63
CA ALA A 94 0.25 12.10 -18.22
C ALA A 94 0.52 11.09 -19.34
N ARG A 95 0.09 11.39 -20.58
CA ARG A 95 0.40 10.55 -21.75
C ARG A 95 1.90 10.48 -22.05
N HIS A 96 2.63 11.57 -21.85
CA HIS A 96 4.08 11.58 -22.03
C HIS A 96 4.79 10.76 -20.96
N ALA A 97 4.42 10.93 -19.69
CA ALA A 97 4.92 10.13 -18.57
C ALA A 97 4.62 8.63 -18.77
N GLN A 98 3.42 8.28 -19.23
CA GLN A 98 3.07 6.89 -19.54
C GLN A 98 4.01 6.30 -20.59
N ARG A 99 4.23 7.00 -21.71
CA ARG A 99 5.18 6.54 -22.74
C ARG A 99 6.59 6.39 -22.20
N LEU A 100 7.04 7.30 -21.33
CA LEU A 100 8.36 7.17 -20.70
C LEU A 100 8.41 5.92 -19.82
N VAL A 101 7.40 5.68 -18.99
CA VAL A 101 7.28 4.48 -18.16
C VAL A 101 7.27 3.21 -19.01
N ASP A 102 6.55 3.21 -20.14
CA ASP A 102 6.50 2.07 -21.06
C ASP A 102 7.86 1.79 -21.73
N THR A 103 8.72 2.82 -21.87
CA THR A 103 10.09 2.67 -22.42
C THR A 103 11.12 2.29 -21.37
N LEU A 104 10.83 2.50 -20.08
CA LEU A 104 11.70 2.00 -19.03
C LEU A 104 11.68 0.47 -19.12
N PRO A 105 12.84 -0.21 -19.05
CA PRO A 105 12.82 -1.62 -18.67
C PRO A 105 12.01 -1.68 -17.39
N ARG A 106 10.99 -2.55 -17.32
CA ARG A 106 10.16 -2.73 -16.11
C ARG A 106 11.08 -2.62 -14.90
N VAL A 107 10.97 -1.52 -14.17
CA VAL A 107 12.00 -1.15 -13.20
C VAL A 107 12.02 -2.28 -12.18
N ASN A 108 13.15 -2.97 -12.19
CA ASN A 108 13.52 -4.20 -11.50
C ASN A 108 13.51 -5.46 -12.40
N GLU A 109 14.69 -6.05 -12.56
CA GLU A 109 14.90 -7.48 -12.29
C GLU A 109 14.47 -7.80 -10.84
N ALA A 110 13.21 -7.52 -10.50
CA ALA A 110 12.58 -8.11 -9.35
C ALA A 110 12.29 -9.51 -9.84
N SER A 111 12.79 -10.53 -9.15
CA SER A 111 12.24 -11.85 -9.39
C SER A 111 10.72 -11.73 -9.28
N ILE A 112 10.00 -12.42 -10.16
CA ILE A 112 8.55 -12.55 -10.05
C ILE A 112 8.13 -12.90 -8.60
N GLY A 113 8.98 -13.64 -7.88
CA GLY A 113 8.84 -13.92 -6.45
C GLY A 113 8.74 -12.68 -5.58
N ARG A 114 9.55 -11.62 -5.81
CA ARG A 114 9.43 -10.35 -5.10
C ARG A 114 8.12 -9.62 -5.41
N GLU A 115 7.68 -9.60 -6.66
CA GLU A 115 6.40 -8.99 -7.04
C GLU A 115 5.22 -9.71 -6.39
N VAL A 116 5.22 -11.04 -6.44
CA VAL A 116 4.22 -11.90 -5.80
C VAL A 116 4.24 -11.69 -4.28
N ARG A 117 5.42 -11.67 -3.64
CA ARG A 117 5.56 -11.41 -2.20
C ARG A 117 4.96 -10.06 -1.81
N ASN A 118 5.25 -9.00 -2.56
CA ASN A 118 4.68 -7.66 -2.32
C ASN A 118 3.15 -7.65 -2.47
N ALA A 119 2.62 -8.30 -3.52
CA ALA A 119 1.18 -8.40 -3.72
C ALA A 119 0.50 -9.19 -2.59
N VAL A 120 1.13 -10.29 -2.13
CA VAL A 120 0.64 -11.08 -0.99
C VAL A 120 0.66 -10.25 0.30
N TYR A 121 1.73 -9.49 0.57
CA TYR A 121 1.79 -8.57 1.73
C TYR A 121 0.61 -7.61 1.77
N LEU A 122 0.23 -7.05 0.62
CA LEU A 122 -0.92 -6.14 0.52
C LEU A 122 -2.25 -6.88 0.67
N MET A 123 -2.42 -8.01 -0.01
CA MET A 123 -3.71 -8.69 -0.15
C MET A 123 -4.07 -9.60 1.03
N LEU A 124 -3.08 -10.17 1.72
CA LEU A 124 -3.29 -11.15 2.78
C LEU A 124 -4.03 -10.55 3.98
N PRO A 125 -3.67 -9.36 4.51
CA PRO A 125 -4.43 -8.73 5.60
C PRO A 125 -5.88 -8.41 5.23
N MET A 126 -6.18 -8.27 3.94
CA MET A 126 -7.55 -8.05 3.44
C MET A 126 -8.33 -9.36 3.24
N GLY A 127 -7.72 -10.53 3.51
CA GLY A 127 -8.30 -11.84 3.24
C GLY A 127 -8.41 -12.18 1.74
N ARG A 128 -7.61 -11.52 0.89
CA ARG A 128 -7.72 -11.58 -0.58
C ARG A 128 -6.52 -12.20 -1.30
N ALA A 129 -5.53 -12.70 -0.57
CA ALA A 129 -4.32 -13.29 -1.16
C ALA A 129 -4.54 -14.72 -1.70
N SER A 130 -5.37 -14.87 -2.73
CA SER A 130 -5.41 -16.10 -3.54
C SER A 130 -4.40 -16.01 -4.69
N CYS A 131 -4.00 -17.17 -5.22
CA CYS A 131 -3.05 -17.24 -6.34
C CYS A 131 -3.60 -16.49 -7.58
N GLU A 132 -4.90 -16.67 -7.86
CA GLU A 132 -5.60 -16.00 -8.95
C GLU A 132 -5.69 -14.48 -8.74
N ALA A 133 -6.03 -14.04 -7.53
CA ALA A 133 -6.15 -12.62 -7.21
C ALA A 133 -4.80 -11.90 -7.31
N VAL A 134 -3.72 -12.55 -6.86
CA VAL A 134 -2.36 -12.02 -6.98
C VAL A 134 -1.93 -11.95 -8.44
N ALA A 135 -2.15 -13.00 -9.24
CA ALA A 135 -1.84 -12.98 -10.67
C ALA A 135 -2.58 -11.84 -11.39
N GLN A 136 -3.88 -11.69 -11.12
CA GLN A 136 -4.69 -10.62 -11.67
C GLN A 136 -4.19 -9.23 -11.23
N GLY A 137 -3.83 -9.07 -9.95
CA GLY A 137 -3.28 -7.82 -9.42
C GLY A 137 -1.96 -7.40 -10.07
N LEU A 138 -1.15 -8.38 -10.51
CA LEU A 138 0.09 -8.15 -11.26
C LEU A 138 -0.14 -7.98 -12.77
N GLY A 139 -1.38 -8.08 -13.25
CA GLY A 139 -1.70 -8.04 -14.69
C GLY A 139 -1.20 -9.27 -15.46
N LEU A 140 -1.06 -10.42 -14.81
CA LEU A 140 -0.59 -11.67 -15.38
C LEU A 140 -1.69 -12.72 -15.42
N SER A 141 -1.57 -13.69 -16.33
CA SER A 141 -2.34 -14.92 -16.23
C SER A 141 -1.78 -15.80 -15.10
N LEU A 142 -2.64 -16.60 -14.46
CA LEU A 142 -2.23 -17.57 -13.43
C LEU A 142 -1.09 -18.46 -13.93
N ARG A 143 -1.23 -19.02 -15.14
CA ARG A 143 -0.24 -19.90 -15.76
C ARG A 143 1.09 -19.20 -16.01
N THR A 144 1.07 -17.93 -16.43
CA THR A 144 2.28 -17.13 -16.67
C THR A 144 3.02 -16.89 -15.36
N MET A 145 2.30 -16.49 -14.31
CA MET A 145 2.89 -16.24 -12.99
C MET A 145 3.50 -17.52 -12.41
N GLN A 146 2.77 -18.65 -12.45
CA GLN A 146 3.27 -19.94 -11.97
C GLN A 146 4.51 -20.39 -12.72
N ARG A 147 4.50 -20.34 -14.07
CA ARG A 147 5.68 -20.71 -14.86
C ARG A 147 6.91 -19.87 -14.51
N GLN A 148 6.74 -18.55 -14.36
CA GLN A 148 7.86 -17.68 -13.99
C GLN A 148 8.37 -17.96 -12.57
N LEU A 149 7.48 -18.29 -11.62
CA LEU A 149 7.87 -18.70 -10.28
C LEU A 149 8.65 -20.02 -10.31
N ASP A 150 8.18 -21.00 -11.07
CA ASP A 150 8.85 -22.29 -11.25
C ASP A 150 10.25 -22.12 -11.89
N GLU A 151 10.37 -21.26 -12.91
CA GLU A 151 11.64 -20.88 -13.54
C GLU A 151 12.60 -20.21 -12.54
N ALA A 152 12.08 -19.52 -11.52
CA ALA A 152 12.85 -18.93 -10.42
C ALA A 152 13.07 -19.88 -9.23
N GLY A 153 12.53 -21.11 -9.26
CA GLY A 153 12.61 -22.06 -8.15
C GLY A 153 11.79 -21.67 -6.92
N GLU A 154 10.79 -20.78 -7.07
CA GLU A 154 9.90 -20.34 -6.01
C GLU A 154 8.48 -20.90 -6.22
N SER A 155 7.68 -21.02 -5.16
CA SER A 155 6.26 -21.37 -5.28
C SER A 155 5.38 -20.33 -4.58
N PHE A 156 4.17 -20.11 -5.09
CA PHE A 156 3.22 -19.19 -4.46
C PHE A 156 2.91 -19.60 -3.01
N THR A 157 2.81 -20.89 -2.74
CA THR A 157 2.50 -21.42 -1.41
C THR A 157 3.61 -21.11 -0.41
N ASP A 158 4.87 -21.21 -0.82
CA ASP A 158 6.03 -20.90 0.03
C ASP A 158 6.07 -19.40 0.35
N ILE A 159 5.90 -18.56 -0.68
CA ILE A 159 5.83 -17.10 -0.52
C ILE A 159 4.66 -16.72 0.42
N LEU A 160 3.48 -17.31 0.23
CA LEU A 160 2.32 -17.06 1.09
C LEU A 160 2.60 -17.43 2.55
N SER A 161 3.29 -18.55 2.78
CA SER A 161 3.63 -19.03 4.11
C SER A 161 4.70 -18.17 4.79
N GLU A 162 5.69 -17.71 4.03
CA GLU A 162 6.70 -16.74 4.47
C GLU A 162 6.04 -15.43 4.92
N VAL A 163 5.22 -14.83 4.06
CA VAL A 163 4.53 -13.57 4.36
C VAL A 163 3.60 -13.69 5.58
N ARG A 164 2.86 -14.81 5.71
CA ARG A 164 2.04 -15.09 6.90
C ARG A 164 2.86 -15.07 8.18
N ARG A 165 4.04 -15.70 8.16
CA ARG A 165 4.93 -15.78 9.32
C ARG A 165 5.47 -14.40 9.68
N ASP A 166 5.93 -13.64 8.69
CA ASP A 166 6.50 -12.31 8.90
C ASP A 166 5.45 -11.34 9.47
N LEU A 167 4.23 -11.36 8.94
CA LEU A 167 3.13 -10.55 9.48
C LEU A 167 2.72 -10.99 10.88
N ALA A 168 2.65 -12.29 11.15
CA ALA A 168 2.35 -12.79 12.49
C ALA A 168 3.38 -12.33 13.53
N GLN A 169 4.68 -12.41 13.21
CA GLN A 169 5.74 -11.91 14.09
C GLN A 169 5.58 -10.40 14.36
N ARG A 170 5.18 -9.63 13.35
CA ARG A 170 4.98 -8.17 13.49
C ARG A 170 3.73 -7.80 14.29
N TYR A 171 2.67 -8.61 14.25
CA TYR A 171 1.43 -8.31 14.99
C TYR A 171 1.48 -8.73 16.46
N VAL A 172 2.37 -9.66 16.81
CA VAL A 172 2.50 -10.17 18.19
C VAL A 172 3.66 -9.49 18.96
N SER A 173 4.49 -8.69 18.28
CA SER A 173 5.55 -7.86 18.90
C SER A 173 5.05 -6.47 19.25
#